data_AF-A0A7C8YVR4-F1
#
_entry.id   AF-A0A7C8YVR4-F1
#
_cell.length_a   1.000
_cell.length_b   1.000
_cell.length_c   1.000
_cell.angle_alpha   90.00
_cell.angle_beta   90.00
_cell.angle_gamma   90.00
#
_symmetry.space_group_name_H-M   'P 1'
#
loop_
_entity.id
_entity.type
_entity.pdbx_description
1 polymer ?
#
loop_
_entity_poly.entity_id
_entity_poly.type
_entity_poly.pdbx_seq_one_letter_code
_entity_poly.pdbx_strand_id
1 'polypeptide(L)'
;MVDQKPYSMGESNLIHDEDARIDAIKARFKNVIKRHADLTERLSRDSDKMIFERLQKEFEAARASQTQEICLEGEEWNDGLLATIRERVHMEADRKATSGDSNMLDPSFLGKITYRVGSKVICCLEGARIGIQYETSFAGEPCEFYHCVLESKSFLEKMIVLEHTIPFFLPIREAENDLLSSNAMKFIDHVGELLQAYVDRREQVRLMKELYGNQIGDLYHSLPYHMIEFVLEDFECTRITVSLKYADLVSVLPTRVRVMAWPLNNSKKCVTGAVQMTRKGTGAIPSHLIPARLSYAEEALRTLSLPEAFAEIVLNLPQALQQVFPS
;
A
#
# COMPACT_ATOMS: atom_id res chain seq x y z
N MET A 1 -56.95 -33.05 30.03
CA MET A 1 -56.94 -31.68 29.47
C MET A 1 -55.54 -31.14 29.60
N VAL A 2 -54.99 -30.76 28.45
CA VAL A 2 -53.65 -30.21 28.16
C VAL A 2 -53.64 -28.74 28.65
N ASP A 3 -52.58 -28.21 29.27
CA ASP A 3 -51.54 -27.47 28.56
C ASP A 3 -50.27 -27.26 29.43
N GLN A 4 -49.16 -27.86 29.02
CA GLN A 4 -47.80 -27.50 29.42
C GLN A 4 -47.16 -26.78 28.23
N LYS A 5 -46.94 -25.45 28.34
CA LYS A 5 -46.09 -24.71 27.40
C LYS A 5 -44.61 -24.91 27.76
N PRO A 6 -43.73 -25.34 26.83
CA PRO A 6 -42.30 -25.29 27.04
C PRO A 6 -41.76 -23.93 26.56
N TYR A 7 -41.13 -23.15 27.45
CA TYR A 7 -40.29 -22.02 27.09
C TYR A 7 -38.85 -22.32 27.49
N SER A 8 -38.08 -22.84 26.53
CA SER A 8 -36.61 -22.80 26.51
C SER A 8 -36.11 -23.11 25.10
N MET A 9 -36.44 -22.25 24.14
CA MET A 9 -36.00 -22.34 22.74
C MET A 9 -35.51 -20.98 22.20
N GLY A 10 -35.30 -19.99 23.08
CA GLY A 10 -34.98 -18.61 22.69
C GLY A 10 -33.49 -18.29 22.61
N GLU A 11 -32.69 -18.78 23.57
CA GLU A 11 -31.26 -18.44 23.67
C GLU A 11 -30.40 -19.20 22.64
N SER A 12 -30.70 -20.47 22.35
CA SER A 12 -30.00 -21.25 21.32
C SER A 12 -30.23 -20.72 19.92
N ASN A 13 -31.42 -20.15 19.66
CA ASN A 13 -31.76 -19.55 18.37
C ASN A 13 -31.11 -18.18 18.15
N LEU A 14 -30.89 -17.39 19.21
CA LEU A 14 -30.21 -16.08 19.12
C LEU A 14 -28.72 -16.24 18.78
N ILE A 15 -28.03 -17.19 19.43
CA ILE A 15 -26.61 -17.46 19.17
C ILE A 15 -26.42 -18.01 17.75
N HIS A 16 -27.30 -18.89 17.31
CA HIS A 16 -27.25 -19.48 15.97
C HIS A 16 -27.56 -18.45 14.87
N ASP A 17 -28.40 -17.46 15.16
CA ASP A 17 -28.75 -16.37 14.23
C ASP A 17 -27.65 -15.30 14.18
N GLU A 18 -26.94 -15.02 15.28
CA GLU A 18 -25.75 -14.16 15.26
C GLU A 18 -24.56 -14.81 14.53
N ASP A 19 -24.29 -16.10 14.75
CA ASP A 19 -23.26 -16.83 14.00
C ASP A 19 -23.59 -16.86 12.50
N ALA A 20 -24.85 -17.11 12.12
CA ALA A 20 -25.30 -17.07 10.73
C ALA A 20 -25.15 -15.67 10.10
N ARG A 21 -25.40 -14.59 10.86
CA ARG A 21 -25.16 -13.21 10.41
C ARG A 21 -23.68 -12.91 10.25
N ILE A 22 -22.83 -13.33 11.18
CA ILE A 22 -21.38 -13.16 11.11
C ILE A 22 -20.83 -13.92 9.89
N ASP A 23 -21.30 -15.14 9.65
CA ASP A 23 -20.90 -15.93 8.49
C ASP A 23 -21.40 -15.34 7.18
N ALA A 24 -22.61 -14.75 7.16
CA ALA A 24 -23.09 -13.98 6.01
C ALA A 24 -22.23 -12.73 5.76
N ILE A 25 -21.80 -12.02 6.81
CA ILE A 25 -20.90 -10.87 6.70
C ILE A 25 -19.53 -11.31 6.18
N LYS A 26 -18.95 -12.40 6.72
CA LYS A 26 -17.70 -12.99 6.24
C LYS A 26 -17.80 -13.42 4.77
N ALA A 27 -18.91 -14.06 4.37
CA ALA A 27 -19.14 -14.46 2.98
C ALA A 27 -19.25 -13.25 2.04
N ARG A 28 -19.95 -12.18 2.46
CA ARG A 28 -20.00 -10.92 1.72
C ARG A 28 -18.62 -10.28 1.59
N PHE A 29 -17.82 -10.30 2.66
CA PHE A 29 -16.46 -9.77 2.65
C PHE A 29 -15.54 -10.58 1.73
N LYS A 30 -15.59 -11.92 1.79
CA LYS A 30 -14.88 -12.80 0.85
C LYS A 30 -15.27 -12.52 -0.61
N ASN A 31 -16.55 -12.28 -0.87
CA ASN A 31 -17.01 -11.88 -2.21
C ASN A 31 -16.47 -10.50 -2.64
N VAL A 32 -16.34 -9.55 -1.72
CA VAL A 32 -15.70 -8.24 -2.00
C VAL A 32 -14.22 -8.43 -2.31
N ILE A 33 -13.49 -9.22 -1.53
CA ILE A 33 -12.08 -9.56 -1.79
C ILE A 33 -11.93 -10.21 -3.15
N LYS A 34 -12.81 -11.17 -3.49
CA LYS A 34 -12.80 -11.83 -4.80
C LYS A 34 -13.02 -10.84 -5.93
N ARG A 35 -14.06 -9.99 -5.84
CA ARG A 35 -14.32 -8.94 -6.85
C ARG A 35 -13.17 -7.94 -6.96
N HIS A 36 -12.52 -7.63 -5.85
CA HIS A 36 -11.35 -6.77 -5.82
C HIS A 36 -10.18 -7.43 -6.55
N ALA A 37 -9.92 -8.71 -6.33
CA ALA A 37 -8.93 -9.48 -7.08
C ALA A 37 -9.25 -9.55 -8.58
N ASP A 38 -10.51 -9.86 -8.94
CA ASP A 38 -10.96 -9.88 -10.34
C ASP A 38 -10.82 -8.49 -11.00
N LEU A 39 -11.07 -7.41 -10.25
CA LEU A 39 -10.90 -6.03 -10.72
C LEU A 39 -9.42 -5.70 -10.92
N THR A 40 -8.53 -6.15 -10.03
CA THR A 40 -7.08 -6.02 -10.20
C THR A 40 -6.61 -6.67 -11.50
N GLU A 41 -7.04 -7.91 -11.74
CA GLU A 41 -6.69 -8.66 -12.96
C GLU A 41 -7.24 -7.96 -14.21
N ARG A 42 -8.49 -7.49 -14.16
CA ARG A 42 -9.13 -6.77 -15.27
C ARG A 42 -8.56 -5.38 -15.53
N LEU A 43 -7.94 -4.74 -14.55
CA LEU A 43 -7.27 -3.45 -14.73
C LEU A 43 -5.82 -3.64 -15.15
N SER A 44 -5.23 -4.80 -14.88
CA SER A 44 -3.93 -5.23 -15.42
C SER A 44 -3.96 -5.63 -16.92
N ARG A 45 -4.86 -5.03 -17.73
CA ARG A 45 -5.10 -5.40 -19.14
C ARG A 45 -3.84 -5.37 -20.01
N ASP A 46 -3.91 -6.11 -21.12
CA ASP A 46 -2.84 -6.23 -22.12
C ASP A 46 -2.29 -4.89 -22.64
N SER A 47 -3.09 -3.81 -22.66
CA SER A 47 -2.61 -2.47 -23.03
C SER A 47 -1.52 -1.97 -22.09
N ASP A 48 -1.70 -2.17 -20.79
CA ASP A 48 -0.79 -1.70 -19.76
C ASP A 48 0.45 -2.59 -19.74
N LYS A 49 0.28 -3.89 -20.06
CA LYS A 49 1.39 -4.81 -20.28
C LYS A 49 2.25 -4.44 -21.49
N MET A 50 1.62 -4.06 -22.61
CA MET A 50 2.36 -3.60 -23.80
C MET A 50 3.09 -2.28 -23.53
N ILE A 51 2.46 -1.33 -22.82
CA ILE A 51 3.11 -0.08 -22.40
C ILE A 51 4.29 -0.39 -21.48
N PHE A 52 4.10 -1.27 -20.49
CA PHE A 52 5.15 -1.71 -19.59
C PHE A 52 6.34 -2.30 -20.33
N GLU A 53 6.12 -3.31 -21.17
CA GLU A 53 7.19 -3.97 -21.92
C GLU A 53 7.91 -3.02 -22.89
N ARG A 54 7.17 -2.10 -23.53
CA ARG A 54 7.75 -1.08 -24.42
C ARG A 54 8.60 -0.09 -23.63
N LEU A 55 8.08 0.49 -22.55
CA LEU A 55 8.82 1.45 -21.73
C LEU A 55 10.04 0.80 -21.08
N GLN A 56 9.90 -0.41 -20.53
CA GLN A 56 11.03 -1.20 -20.01
C GLN A 56 12.16 -1.30 -21.04
N LYS A 57 11.85 -1.73 -22.27
CA LYS A 57 12.85 -1.83 -23.36
C LYS A 57 13.44 -0.48 -23.75
N GLU A 58 12.62 0.56 -23.78
CA GLU A 58 13.07 1.91 -24.12
C GLU A 58 14.08 2.45 -23.09
N PHE A 59 13.79 2.27 -21.79
CA PHE A 59 14.69 2.67 -20.71
C PHE A 59 15.96 1.81 -20.67
N GLU A 60 15.85 0.50 -20.91
CA GLU A 60 17.01 -0.39 -21.04
C GLU A 60 17.91 0.03 -22.21
N ALA A 61 17.33 0.38 -23.36
CA ALA A 61 18.08 0.89 -24.51
C ALA A 61 18.72 2.26 -24.21
N ALA A 62 18.02 3.15 -23.52
CA ALA A 62 18.57 4.43 -23.08
C ALA A 62 19.77 4.23 -22.14
N ARG A 63 19.67 3.28 -21.19
CA ARG A 63 20.78 2.92 -20.28
C ARG A 63 21.93 2.23 -21.03
N ALA A 64 21.65 1.37 -21.99
CA ALA A 64 22.69 0.68 -22.77
C ALA A 64 23.46 1.62 -23.71
N SER A 65 22.80 2.70 -24.15
CA SER A 65 23.41 3.72 -25.02
C SER A 65 23.97 4.93 -24.24
N GLN A 66 23.85 4.90 -22.91
CA GLN A 66 24.40 5.90 -22.01
C GLN A 66 25.92 5.96 -22.11
N THR A 67 26.46 7.18 -22.17
CA THR A 67 27.91 7.43 -22.18
C THR A 67 28.40 8.01 -20.85
N GLN A 68 27.50 8.60 -20.07
CA GLN A 68 27.83 9.25 -18.80
C GLN A 68 26.65 9.15 -17.83
N GLU A 69 26.93 8.82 -16.57
CA GLU A 69 26.01 8.99 -15.43
C GLU A 69 26.47 10.16 -14.58
N ILE A 70 25.55 11.05 -14.20
CA ILE A 70 25.80 12.12 -13.24
C ILE A 70 24.94 11.84 -12.01
N CYS A 71 25.59 11.50 -10.89
CA CYS A 71 24.93 11.43 -9.59
C CYS A 71 24.77 12.84 -9.04
N LEU A 72 23.55 13.19 -8.63
CA LEU A 72 23.17 14.50 -8.14
C LEU A 72 22.84 14.41 -6.65
N GLU A 73 23.40 15.31 -5.86
CA GLU A 73 23.18 15.39 -4.42
C GLU A 73 22.67 16.77 -4.00
N GLY A 74 21.76 16.79 -3.02
CA GLY A 74 21.25 18.02 -2.43
C GLY A 74 20.66 19.00 -3.45
N GLU A 75 21.23 20.20 -3.53
CA GLU A 75 20.74 21.32 -4.35
C GLU A 75 21.07 21.18 -5.85
N GLU A 76 21.87 20.19 -6.26
CA GLU A 76 22.17 19.94 -7.68
C GLU A 76 20.93 19.51 -8.47
N TRP A 77 19.99 18.84 -7.80
CA TRP A 77 18.65 18.59 -8.31
C TRP A 77 17.77 19.82 -8.11
N ASN A 78 17.62 20.62 -9.17
CA ASN A 78 16.85 21.86 -9.16
C ASN A 78 16.15 22.11 -10.50
N ASP A 79 15.22 23.08 -10.51
CA ASP A 79 14.45 23.46 -11.70
C ASP A 79 15.32 23.90 -12.89
N GLY A 80 16.50 24.48 -12.63
CA GLY A 80 17.44 24.91 -13.66
C GLY A 80 18.07 23.73 -14.40
N LEU A 81 18.42 22.66 -13.67
CA LEU A 81 18.88 21.42 -14.28
C LEU A 81 17.77 20.78 -15.11
N LEU A 82 16.55 20.72 -14.58
CA LEU A 82 15.42 20.14 -15.33
C LEU A 82 15.10 20.94 -16.60
N ALA A 83 15.22 22.27 -16.57
CA ALA A 83 15.12 23.11 -17.76
C ALA A 83 16.22 22.81 -18.78
N THR A 84 17.46 22.56 -18.33
CA THR A 84 18.58 22.17 -19.19
C THR A 84 18.33 20.81 -19.85
N ILE A 85 17.82 19.82 -19.10
CA ILE A 85 17.45 18.50 -19.64
C ILE A 85 16.34 18.68 -20.69
N ARG A 86 15.34 19.51 -20.38
CA ARG A 86 14.24 19.82 -21.29
C ARG A 86 14.73 20.47 -22.59
N GLU A 87 15.59 21.47 -22.50
CA GLU A 87 16.16 22.14 -23.68
C GLU A 87 16.89 21.13 -24.57
N ARG A 88 17.70 20.25 -23.96
CA ARG A 88 18.43 19.21 -24.70
C ARG A 88 17.52 18.27 -25.47
N VAL A 89 16.44 17.76 -24.87
CA VAL A 89 15.53 16.82 -25.58
C VAL A 89 14.80 17.50 -26.74
N HIS A 90 14.50 18.80 -26.62
CA HIS A 90 13.91 19.61 -27.70
C HIS A 90 14.91 19.88 -28.82
N MET A 91 16.12 20.33 -28.49
CA MET A 91 17.18 20.54 -29.49
C MET A 91 17.51 19.26 -30.28
N GLU A 92 17.56 18.11 -29.61
CA GLU A 92 17.82 16.83 -30.28
C GLU A 92 16.66 16.42 -31.20
N ALA A 93 15.41 16.67 -30.79
CA ALA A 93 14.24 16.40 -31.61
C ALA A 93 14.18 17.29 -32.86
N ASP A 94 14.40 18.59 -32.70
CA ASP A 94 14.44 19.57 -33.80
C ASP A 94 15.58 19.25 -34.78
N ARG A 95 16.74 18.87 -34.25
CA ARG A 95 17.88 18.43 -35.07
C ARG A 95 17.51 17.21 -35.91
N LYS A 96 16.96 16.15 -35.30
CA LYS A 96 16.52 14.95 -36.03
C LYS A 96 15.43 15.23 -37.06
N ALA A 97 14.53 16.19 -36.79
CA ALA A 97 13.50 16.61 -37.75
C ALA A 97 14.07 17.41 -38.94
N THR A 98 15.15 18.16 -38.72
CA THR A 98 15.79 19.01 -39.75
C THR A 98 16.87 18.24 -40.53
N SER A 99 17.54 17.27 -39.90
CA SER A 99 18.56 16.43 -40.51
C SER A 99 17.95 15.11 -41.00
N GLY A 100 17.37 15.12 -42.20
CA GLY A 100 17.17 13.86 -42.92
C GLY A 100 18.52 13.20 -43.20
N ASP A 101 18.85 12.12 -42.49
CA ASP A 101 19.94 11.17 -42.78
C ASP A 101 21.32 11.77 -43.17
N SER A 102 21.78 12.85 -42.53
CA SER A 102 23.14 13.36 -42.74
C SER A 102 24.05 13.12 -41.53
N ASN A 103 24.93 12.11 -41.67
CA ASN A 103 25.98 11.68 -40.74
C ASN A 103 27.08 12.73 -40.53
N MET A 104 26.77 13.88 -39.94
CA MET A 104 27.78 14.79 -39.36
C MET A 104 27.49 14.93 -37.87
N LEU A 105 27.96 13.92 -37.13
CA LEU A 105 27.79 13.81 -35.68
C LEU A 105 28.80 14.73 -34.99
N ASP A 106 28.32 15.82 -34.39
CA ASP A 106 29.11 16.58 -33.42
C ASP A 106 29.32 15.71 -32.15
N PRO A 107 30.58 15.42 -31.75
CA PRO A 107 30.88 14.56 -30.60
C PRO A 107 30.30 15.07 -29.28
N SER A 108 30.03 16.38 -29.17
CA SER A 108 29.50 17.01 -27.96
C SER A 108 28.03 16.69 -27.69
N PHE A 109 27.26 16.33 -28.73
CA PHE A 109 25.86 15.89 -28.64
C PHE A 109 25.68 14.37 -28.68
N LEU A 110 26.78 13.62 -28.85
CA LEU A 110 26.76 12.16 -28.91
C LEU A 110 26.53 11.52 -27.54
N GLY A 111 26.88 12.24 -26.47
CA GLY A 111 26.86 11.70 -25.13
C GLY A 111 25.43 11.61 -24.59
N LYS A 112 24.90 10.39 -24.48
CA LYS A 112 23.66 10.17 -23.73
C LYS A 112 23.98 10.21 -22.24
N ILE A 113 23.69 11.37 -21.64
CA ILE A 113 23.81 11.59 -20.20
C ILE A 113 22.53 11.12 -19.52
N THR A 114 22.69 10.33 -18.46
CA THR A 114 21.62 10.10 -17.48
C THR A 114 21.98 10.80 -16.18
N TYR A 115 20.95 11.17 -15.43
CA TYR A 115 21.05 11.86 -14.16
C TYR A 115 20.44 10.97 -13.07
N ARG A 116 21.20 10.68 -12.02
CA ARG A 116 20.75 9.88 -10.89
C ARG A 116 20.51 10.80 -9.69
N VAL A 117 19.28 10.82 -9.18
CA VAL A 117 18.88 11.59 -7.99
C VAL A 117 18.29 10.62 -6.97
N GLY A 118 19.11 10.19 -6.01
CA GLY A 118 18.73 9.13 -5.08
C GLY A 118 18.29 7.87 -5.83
N SER A 119 17.03 7.47 -5.64
CA SER A 119 16.43 6.30 -6.27
C SER A 119 15.74 6.57 -7.62
N LYS A 120 16.02 7.73 -8.24
CA LYS A 120 15.44 8.12 -9.52
C LYS A 120 16.53 8.25 -10.58
N VAL A 121 16.29 7.75 -11.78
CA VAL A 121 17.15 7.92 -12.95
C VAL A 121 16.39 8.67 -14.02
N ILE A 122 16.94 9.80 -14.45
CA ILE A 122 16.36 10.68 -15.45
C ILE A 122 17.19 10.58 -16.72
N CYS A 123 16.53 10.30 -17.85
CA CYS A 123 17.18 10.14 -19.14
C CYS A 123 16.47 10.93 -20.24
N CYS A 124 17.24 11.33 -21.25
CA CYS A 124 16.71 11.91 -22.47
C CYS A 124 16.21 10.80 -23.39
N LEU A 125 14.91 10.80 -23.72
CA LEU A 125 14.29 9.88 -24.65
C LEU A 125 14.09 10.53 -26.02
N GLU A 126 13.81 9.73 -27.05
CA GLU A 126 13.60 10.26 -28.40
C GLU A 126 12.30 11.07 -28.51
N GLY A 127 12.31 12.14 -29.32
CA GLY A 127 11.09 12.92 -29.62
C GLY A 127 10.71 13.93 -28.52
N ALA A 128 11.66 14.69 -27.99
CA ALA A 128 11.43 15.70 -26.95
C ALA A 128 10.82 15.15 -25.64
N ARG A 129 11.12 13.88 -25.33
CA ARG A 129 10.61 13.17 -24.15
C ARG A 129 11.68 13.07 -23.06
N ILE A 130 11.25 13.24 -21.81
CA ILE A 130 12.07 13.02 -20.62
C ILE A 130 11.58 11.74 -19.94
N GLY A 131 12.46 10.75 -19.82
CA GLY A 131 12.18 9.51 -19.11
C GLY A 131 12.61 9.61 -17.66
N ILE A 132 11.76 9.16 -16.74
CA ILE A 132 12.07 8.96 -15.33
C ILE A 132 11.85 7.49 -14.98
N GLN A 133 12.90 6.85 -14.48
CA GLN A 133 12.83 5.52 -13.86
C GLN A 133 12.92 5.68 -12.34
N TYR A 134 11.91 5.18 -11.64
CA TYR A 134 11.88 5.07 -10.20
C TYR A 134 12.34 3.67 -9.80
N GLU A 135 13.40 3.63 -9.01
CA GLU A 135 13.96 2.41 -8.44
C GLU A 135 13.43 2.28 -7.01
N THR A 136 12.60 1.28 -6.76
CA THR A 136 12.09 1.03 -5.41
C THR A 136 12.93 -0.03 -4.71
N SER A 137 13.01 0.04 -3.39
CA SER A 137 13.70 -0.97 -2.59
C SER A 137 13.00 -1.19 -1.26
N PHE A 138 13.22 -2.34 -0.64
CA PHE A 138 12.74 -2.63 0.70
C PHE A 138 13.87 -3.29 1.49
N ALA A 139 14.19 -2.73 2.66
CA ALA A 139 15.32 -3.18 3.51
C ALA A 139 16.66 -3.28 2.76
N GLY A 140 16.90 -2.39 1.78
CA GLY A 140 18.11 -2.35 0.96
C GLY A 140 18.08 -3.26 -0.27
N GLU A 141 17.10 -4.15 -0.39
CA GLU A 141 16.94 -5.03 -1.54
C GLU A 141 16.10 -4.36 -2.64
N PRO A 142 16.54 -4.38 -3.91
CA PRO A 142 15.76 -3.83 -5.02
C PRO A 142 14.41 -4.54 -5.18
N CYS A 143 13.37 -3.75 -5.45
CA CYS A 143 12.03 -4.23 -5.81
C CYS A 143 11.77 -3.95 -7.31
N GLU A 144 10.57 -3.52 -7.68
CA GLU A 144 10.22 -3.20 -9.06
C GLU A 144 10.70 -1.82 -9.50
N PHE A 145 10.90 -1.69 -10.82
CA PHE A 145 11.10 -0.41 -11.49
C PHE A 145 9.78 0.11 -12.02
N TYR A 146 9.58 1.42 -11.86
CA TYR A 146 8.47 2.14 -12.46
C TYR A 146 8.99 3.22 -13.38
N HIS A 147 8.24 3.53 -14.42
CA HIS A 147 8.63 4.46 -15.46
C HIS A 147 7.56 5.52 -15.62
N CYS A 148 7.99 6.76 -15.83
CA CYS A 148 7.14 7.88 -16.19
C CYS A 148 7.82 8.64 -17.32
N VAL A 149 7.06 8.97 -18.36
CA VAL A 149 7.54 9.74 -19.50
C VAL A 149 6.82 11.08 -19.51
N LEU A 150 7.61 12.14 -19.43
CA LEU A 150 7.14 13.51 -19.57
C LEU A 150 7.39 14.00 -20.98
N GLU A 151 6.43 14.74 -21.51
CA GLU A 151 6.54 15.40 -22.81
C GLU A 151 6.13 16.86 -22.68
N SER A 152 6.72 17.71 -23.51
CA SER A 152 6.18 19.03 -23.81
C SER A 152 6.28 19.27 -25.30
N LYS A 153 5.24 19.81 -25.94
CA LYS A 153 5.24 20.01 -27.40
C LYS A 153 6.20 21.12 -27.84
N SER A 154 6.46 22.07 -26.96
CA SER A 154 7.50 23.09 -27.13
C SER A 154 8.11 23.43 -25.79
N PHE A 155 9.24 24.12 -25.79
CA PHE A 155 9.89 24.60 -24.56
C PHE A 155 9.00 25.54 -23.73
N LEU A 156 8.07 26.26 -24.37
CA LEU A 156 7.17 27.22 -23.72
C LEU A 156 5.87 26.61 -23.21
N GLU A 157 5.51 25.42 -23.69
CA GLU A 157 4.28 24.74 -23.26
C GLU A 157 4.44 24.08 -21.89
N LYS A 158 3.33 23.70 -21.26
CA LYS A 158 3.40 22.90 -20.02
C LYS A 158 3.90 21.48 -20.33
N MET A 159 4.64 20.88 -19.40
CA MET A 159 4.89 19.45 -19.44
C MET A 159 3.60 18.69 -19.10
N ILE A 160 3.45 17.51 -19.69
CA ILE A 160 2.37 16.55 -19.41
C ILE A 160 2.97 15.17 -19.16
N VAL A 161 2.24 14.33 -18.43
CA VAL A 161 2.54 12.90 -18.35
C VAL A 161 2.04 12.24 -19.63
N LEU A 162 2.96 11.77 -20.47
CA LEU A 162 2.63 11.10 -21.72
C LEU A 162 2.20 9.65 -21.44
N GLU A 163 3.05 8.88 -20.76
CA GLU A 163 2.87 7.46 -20.47
C GLU A 163 3.60 7.07 -19.18
N HIS A 164 3.12 6.02 -18.49
CA HIS A 164 3.77 5.49 -17.29
C HIS A 164 3.44 4.03 -17.02
N THR A 165 4.23 3.39 -16.15
CA THR A 165 3.96 2.05 -15.61
C THR A 165 3.48 2.07 -14.15
N ILE A 166 3.25 3.26 -13.61
CA ILE A 166 2.77 3.49 -12.25
C ILE A 166 1.40 2.84 -12.04
N PRO A 167 1.16 2.09 -10.94
CA PRO A 167 -0.12 1.46 -10.69
C PRO A 167 -1.30 2.45 -10.71
N PHE A 168 -2.36 2.10 -11.42
CA PHE A 168 -3.52 2.98 -11.70
C PHE A 168 -4.23 3.51 -10.45
N PHE A 169 -4.06 2.86 -9.31
CA PHE A 169 -4.68 3.22 -8.04
C PHE A 169 -3.88 4.27 -7.26
N LEU A 170 -2.68 4.63 -7.73
CA LEU A 170 -1.91 5.75 -7.20
C LEU A 170 -2.34 7.06 -7.89
N PRO A 171 -2.41 8.17 -7.14
CA PRO A 171 -3.05 9.41 -7.60
C PRO A 171 -2.14 10.26 -8.51
N ILE A 172 -1.68 9.68 -9.63
CA ILE A 172 -0.76 10.34 -10.56
C ILE A 172 -1.42 11.50 -11.30
N ARG A 173 -2.71 11.39 -11.61
CA ARG A 173 -3.44 12.47 -12.30
C ARG A 173 -3.62 13.68 -11.39
N GLU A 174 -3.91 13.44 -10.12
CA GLU A 174 -3.98 14.48 -9.10
C GLU A 174 -2.60 15.15 -8.94
N ALA A 175 -1.54 14.35 -8.78
CA ALA A 175 -0.17 14.86 -8.70
C ALA A 175 0.22 15.68 -9.94
N GLU A 176 -0.14 15.22 -11.15
CA GLU A 176 0.11 15.95 -12.40
C GLU A 176 -0.58 17.32 -12.39
N ASN A 177 -1.86 17.36 -12.02
CA ASN A 177 -2.63 18.61 -11.98
C ASN A 177 -2.07 19.60 -10.95
N ASP A 178 -1.71 19.10 -9.77
CA ASP A 178 -1.32 19.94 -8.63
C ASP A 178 0.14 20.41 -8.72
N LEU A 179 1.04 19.54 -9.21
CA LEU A 179 2.49 19.77 -9.12
C LEU A 179 3.13 20.01 -10.48
N LEU A 180 2.80 19.23 -11.52
CA LEU A 180 3.57 19.29 -12.79
C LEU A 180 3.49 20.66 -13.46
N SER A 181 2.34 21.33 -13.33
CA SER A 181 2.11 22.67 -13.89
C SER A 181 2.86 23.78 -13.16
N SER A 182 3.19 23.59 -11.88
CA SER A 182 3.82 24.60 -11.04
C SER A 182 5.31 24.34 -10.84
N ASN A 183 5.68 23.07 -10.63
CA ASN A 183 7.05 22.63 -10.39
C ASN A 183 7.18 21.13 -10.76
N ALA A 184 7.76 20.87 -11.93
CA ALA A 184 7.94 19.51 -12.44
C ALA A 184 8.92 18.68 -11.59
N MET A 185 9.88 19.33 -10.91
CA MET A 185 10.79 18.67 -9.99
C MET A 185 10.02 18.06 -8.80
N LYS A 186 9.14 18.86 -8.17
CA LYS A 186 8.26 18.41 -7.08
C LYS A 186 7.31 17.30 -7.52
N PHE A 187 6.80 17.35 -8.74
CA PHE A 187 6.01 16.25 -9.29
C PHE A 187 6.84 14.96 -9.32
N ILE A 188 8.05 14.99 -9.89
CA ILE A 188 8.93 13.82 -9.99
C ILE A 188 9.27 13.28 -8.60
N ASP A 189 9.61 14.14 -7.64
CA ASP A 189 9.93 13.71 -6.28
C ASP A 189 8.72 13.08 -5.59
N HIS A 190 7.55 13.72 -5.67
CA HIS A 190 6.31 13.23 -5.06
C HIS A 190 5.88 11.87 -5.60
N VAL A 191 6.00 11.63 -6.91
CA VAL A 191 5.71 10.32 -7.51
C VAL A 191 6.66 9.25 -6.98
N GLY A 192 7.95 9.58 -6.81
CA GLY A 192 8.92 8.66 -6.20
C GLY A 192 8.56 8.31 -4.76
N GLU A 193 8.16 9.30 -3.96
CA GLU A 193 7.70 9.08 -2.58
C GLU A 193 6.44 8.21 -2.50
N LEU A 194 5.45 8.45 -3.37
CA LEU A 194 4.23 7.64 -3.45
C LEU A 194 4.54 6.17 -3.75
N LEU A 195 5.42 5.92 -4.71
CA LEU A 195 5.82 4.57 -5.13
C LEU A 195 6.59 3.86 -4.02
N GLN A 196 7.56 4.54 -3.40
CA GLN A 196 8.36 3.97 -2.33
C GLN A 196 7.48 3.62 -1.12
N ALA A 197 6.60 4.52 -0.67
CA ALA A 197 5.68 4.26 0.43
C ALA A 197 4.65 3.15 0.12
N TYR A 198 4.23 3.02 -1.14
CA TYR A 198 3.41 1.89 -1.58
C TYR A 198 4.17 0.56 -1.45
N VAL A 199 5.40 0.50 -1.97
CA VAL A 199 6.24 -0.70 -1.90
C VAL A 199 6.55 -1.08 -0.45
N ASP A 200 6.94 -0.11 0.38
CA ASP A 200 7.25 -0.35 1.80
C ASP A 200 6.05 -0.95 2.55
N ARG A 201 4.84 -0.41 2.37
CA ARG A 201 3.63 -0.96 3.01
C ARG A 201 3.30 -2.36 2.52
N ARG A 202 3.43 -2.60 1.21
CA ARG A 202 3.19 -3.92 0.61
C ARG A 202 4.18 -4.96 1.13
N GLU A 203 5.47 -4.63 1.14
CA GLU A 203 6.52 -5.54 1.58
C GLU A 203 6.49 -5.77 3.09
N GLN A 204 6.11 -4.76 3.89
CA GLN A 204 5.84 -4.95 5.32
C GLN A 204 4.72 -5.96 5.58
N VAL A 205 3.62 -5.92 4.82
CA VAL A 205 2.54 -6.92 4.92
C VAL A 205 3.03 -8.30 4.47
N ARG A 206 3.80 -8.37 3.37
CA ARG A 206 4.38 -9.63 2.87
C ARG A 206 5.28 -10.26 3.93
N LEU A 207 6.19 -9.49 4.51
CA LEU A 207 7.14 -9.93 5.53
C LEU A 207 6.44 -10.33 6.84
N MET A 208 5.46 -9.54 7.29
CA MET A 208 4.64 -9.90 8.46
C MET A 208 3.96 -11.26 8.26
N LYS A 209 3.42 -11.52 7.07
CA LYS A 209 2.79 -12.80 6.73
C LYS A 209 3.80 -13.94 6.65
N GLU A 210 4.99 -13.68 6.12
CA GLU A 210 6.08 -14.67 6.05
C GLU A 210 6.56 -15.09 7.45
N LEU A 211 6.72 -14.13 8.37
CA LEU A 211 7.24 -14.37 9.72
C LEU A 211 6.17 -14.91 10.68
N TYR A 212 4.93 -14.41 10.59
CA TYR A 212 3.90 -14.62 11.61
C TYR A 212 2.59 -15.16 11.04
N GLY A 213 2.59 -15.70 9.81
CA GLY A 213 1.38 -16.15 9.12
C GLY A 213 0.55 -17.19 9.87
N ASN A 214 1.14 -17.93 10.81
CA ASN A 214 0.42 -18.87 11.68
C ASN A 214 -0.42 -18.20 12.78
N GLN A 215 -0.10 -16.96 13.14
CA GLN A 215 -0.80 -16.17 14.17
C GLN A 215 -1.76 -15.15 13.54
N ILE A 216 -1.82 -15.07 12.21
CA ILE A 216 -2.65 -14.13 11.46
C ILE A 216 -3.80 -14.90 10.84
N GLY A 217 -5.01 -14.54 11.24
CA GLY A 217 -6.24 -15.06 10.66
C GLY A 217 -6.61 -14.36 9.35
N ASP A 218 -7.83 -13.82 9.31
CA ASP A 218 -8.28 -12.99 8.19
C ASP A 218 -7.36 -11.75 8.02
N LEU A 219 -6.78 -11.58 6.84
CA LEU A 219 -5.99 -10.41 6.43
C LEU A 219 -6.58 -9.80 5.15
N TYR A 220 -6.85 -8.50 5.21
CA TYR A 220 -7.31 -7.69 4.11
C TYR A 220 -6.40 -6.48 3.91
N HIS A 221 -6.20 -6.09 2.66
CA HIS A 221 -5.60 -4.82 2.30
C HIS A 221 -6.23 -4.26 1.02
N SER A 222 -6.32 -2.94 0.94
CA SER A 222 -6.63 -2.22 -0.31
C SER A 222 -5.48 -2.32 -1.32
N LEU A 223 -5.72 -2.02 -2.61
CA LEU A 223 -4.65 -1.99 -3.63
C LEU A 223 -3.47 -1.07 -3.27
N PRO A 224 -3.67 0.17 -2.79
CA PRO A 224 -2.55 1.04 -2.43
C PRO A 224 -1.94 0.70 -1.06
N TYR A 225 -2.42 -0.34 -0.38
CA TYR A 225 -2.09 -0.65 1.02
C TYR A 225 -2.37 0.52 1.99
N HIS A 226 -3.28 1.43 1.64
CA HIS A 226 -3.68 2.55 2.51
C HIS A 226 -4.72 2.17 3.57
N MET A 227 -5.29 0.97 3.45
CA MET A 227 -6.16 0.35 4.44
C MET A 227 -5.73 -1.11 4.58
N ILE A 228 -5.37 -1.51 5.79
CA ILE A 228 -4.95 -2.86 6.13
C ILE A 228 -5.74 -3.28 7.36
N GLU A 229 -6.38 -4.44 7.31
CA GLU A 229 -7.12 -4.99 8.44
C GLU A 229 -6.74 -6.46 8.62
N PHE A 230 -6.44 -6.85 9.86
CA PHE A 230 -6.14 -8.24 10.15
C PHE A 230 -6.59 -8.66 11.54
N VAL A 231 -6.68 -9.98 11.72
CA VAL A 231 -7.05 -10.62 12.97
C VAL A 231 -5.87 -11.41 13.50
N LEU A 232 -5.60 -11.32 14.80
CA LEU A 232 -4.68 -12.25 15.45
C LEU A 232 -5.47 -13.47 15.94
N GLU A 233 -4.98 -14.67 15.60
CA GLU A 233 -5.52 -15.96 16.01
C GLU A 233 -4.68 -16.56 17.15
N ASP A 234 -5.23 -17.58 17.85
CA ASP A 234 -4.58 -18.33 18.95
C ASP A 234 -4.41 -17.63 20.32
N PHE A 235 -5.19 -16.60 20.63
CA PHE A 235 -5.21 -15.98 21.97
C PHE A 235 -6.44 -16.41 22.77
N GLU A 236 -6.21 -16.93 23.98
CA GLU A 236 -7.15 -17.51 24.95
C GLU A 236 -8.57 -16.90 24.92
N CYS A 237 -9.44 -17.41 24.04
CA CYS A 237 -10.83 -16.96 23.90
C CYS A 237 -10.97 -15.46 23.60
N THR A 238 -9.96 -14.81 23.00
CA THR A 238 -10.01 -13.39 22.67
C THR A 238 -9.60 -13.17 21.22
N ARG A 239 -10.47 -12.56 20.41
CA ARG A 239 -10.14 -12.18 19.04
C ARG A 239 -9.57 -10.77 19.05
N ILE A 240 -8.37 -10.56 18.49
CA ILE A 240 -7.83 -9.20 18.33
C ILE A 240 -8.02 -8.76 16.88
N THR A 241 -8.67 -7.62 16.66
CA THR A 241 -8.81 -7.00 15.34
C THR A 241 -7.96 -5.75 15.26
N VAL A 242 -7.12 -5.67 14.23
CA VAL A 242 -6.25 -4.53 13.92
C VAL A 242 -6.75 -3.86 12.65
N SER A 243 -6.86 -2.53 12.65
CA SER A 243 -7.26 -1.72 11.49
C SER A 243 -6.33 -0.52 11.36
N LEU A 244 -5.65 -0.43 10.22
CA LEU A 244 -4.66 0.59 9.87
C LEU A 244 -5.19 1.43 8.72
N LYS A 245 -5.05 2.75 8.82
CA LYS A 245 -5.37 3.68 7.73
C LYS A 245 -4.25 4.69 7.51
N TYR A 246 -3.90 4.87 6.24
CA TYR A 246 -2.87 5.77 5.76
C TYR A 246 -3.57 6.86 4.94
N ALA A 247 -3.96 7.95 5.59
CA ALA A 247 -4.57 9.09 4.91
C ALA A 247 -3.55 9.83 4.03
N ASP A 248 -2.30 9.85 4.48
CA ASP A 248 -1.16 10.29 3.69
C ASP A 248 -0.56 9.09 2.95
N LEU A 249 -0.56 9.14 1.61
CA LEU A 249 -0.07 8.05 0.78
C LEU A 249 1.45 8.02 0.65
N VAL A 250 2.16 9.09 0.99
CA VAL A 250 3.63 9.09 1.06
C VAL A 250 4.16 8.58 2.41
N SER A 251 3.28 8.35 3.39
CA SER A 251 3.67 7.79 4.69
C SER A 251 3.74 6.27 4.67
N VAL A 252 4.83 5.74 5.23
CA VAL A 252 5.03 4.30 5.51
C VAL A 252 4.35 3.87 6.81
N LEU A 253 4.08 4.81 7.73
CA LEU A 253 3.41 4.55 9.01
C LEU A 253 1.93 4.99 8.97
N PRO A 254 1.03 4.28 9.66
CA PRO A 254 -0.40 4.55 9.61
C PRO A 254 -0.76 5.83 10.36
N THR A 255 -1.55 6.68 9.70
CA THR A 255 -2.12 7.91 10.30
C THR A 255 -3.21 7.63 11.34
N ARG A 256 -3.92 6.51 11.20
CA ARG A 256 -4.94 6.07 12.16
C ARG A 256 -4.80 4.58 12.39
N VAL A 257 -4.82 4.22 13.66
CA VAL A 257 -4.70 2.85 14.14
C VAL A 257 -5.83 2.59 15.11
N ARG A 258 -6.45 1.41 14.98
CA ARG A 258 -7.41 0.88 15.95
C ARG A 258 -7.12 -0.58 16.22
N VAL A 259 -6.92 -0.92 17.49
CA VAL A 259 -6.73 -2.30 17.93
C VAL A 259 -7.77 -2.63 18.99
N MET A 260 -8.61 -3.63 18.71
CA MET A 260 -9.71 -4.04 19.59
C MET A 260 -9.57 -5.51 19.98
N ALA A 261 -9.68 -5.79 21.27
CA ALA A 261 -9.77 -7.12 21.84
C ALA A 261 -11.24 -7.48 22.09
N TRP A 262 -11.71 -8.57 21.50
CA TRP A 262 -13.07 -9.05 21.59
C TRP A 262 -13.11 -10.32 22.44
N PRO A 263 -13.78 -10.31 23.61
CA PRO A 263 -13.95 -11.51 24.40
C PRO A 263 -14.91 -12.47 23.67
N LEU A 264 -14.46 -13.70 23.41
CA LEU A 264 -15.28 -14.76 22.79
C LEU A 264 -15.95 -15.59 23.89
N ASN A 265 -17.27 -15.74 23.80
CA ASN A 265 -18.04 -16.61 24.70
C ASN A 265 -17.64 -18.08 24.47
N ASN A 266 -16.86 -18.66 25.38
CA ASN A 266 -16.66 -20.10 25.42
C ASN A 266 -17.86 -20.79 26.08
N SER A 267 -18.93 -21.04 25.32
CA SER A 267 -20.01 -21.94 25.75
C SER A 267 -19.65 -23.44 25.67
N LYS A 268 -18.38 -23.80 25.42
CA LYS A 268 -17.97 -25.20 25.19
C LYS A 268 -16.80 -25.75 26.03
N LYS A 269 -16.33 -25.06 27.07
CA LYS A 269 -15.35 -25.66 28.01
C LYS A 269 -15.66 -25.33 29.47
N CYS A 270 -16.78 -25.81 29.99
CA CYS A 270 -16.94 -26.06 31.43
C CYS A 270 -18.04 -27.10 31.69
N VAL A 271 -17.78 -28.35 31.31
CA VAL A 271 -18.43 -29.51 31.92
C VAL A 271 -17.25 -30.43 32.25
N THR A 272 -16.66 -30.33 33.42
CA THR A 272 -17.14 -31.05 34.62
C THR A 272 -16.83 -30.28 35.89
N GLY A 273 -17.87 -29.92 36.64
CA GLY A 273 -17.75 -29.31 37.96
C GLY A 273 -19.08 -28.73 38.39
N ALA A 274 -19.99 -29.58 38.85
CA ALA A 274 -21.27 -29.16 39.40
C ALA A 274 -21.07 -28.25 40.63
N VAL A 275 -21.71 -27.06 40.67
CA VAL A 275 -22.48 -26.54 41.83
C VAL A 275 -23.52 -25.50 41.33
N GLN A 276 -24.65 -25.50 42.05
CA GLN A 276 -25.96 -24.86 41.89
C GLN A 276 -26.05 -23.32 41.75
N MET A 277 -26.98 -22.89 40.88
CA MET A 277 -28.03 -21.87 41.03
C MET A 277 -27.84 -20.67 41.98
N THR A 278 -28.03 -19.44 41.46
CA THR A 278 -28.98 -18.44 42.03
C THR A 278 -29.33 -17.27 41.07
N ARG A 279 -30.62 -17.21 40.73
CA ARG A 279 -31.56 -16.07 40.51
C ARG A 279 -31.09 -14.66 40.05
N LYS A 280 -31.69 -14.27 38.91
CA LYS A 280 -32.47 -13.04 38.61
C LYS A 280 -31.77 -11.66 38.76
N GLY A 281 -31.52 -11.01 37.63
CA GLY A 281 -31.29 -9.56 37.53
C GLY A 281 -31.33 -9.08 36.09
N THR A 282 -32.30 -8.20 35.79
CA THR A 282 -32.34 -7.14 34.74
C THR A 282 -31.43 -7.22 33.52
N GLY A 283 -32.03 -7.07 32.33
CA GLY A 283 -31.38 -7.03 31.01
C GLY A 283 -30.38 -5.88 30.81
N ALA A 284 -29.22 -6.01 31.44
CA ALA A 284 -27.98 -5.39 31.00
C ALA A 284 -27.24 -6.42 30.13
N ILE A 285 -26.77 -5.99 28.96
CA ILE A 285 -25.77 -6.75 28.19
C ILE A 285 -24.63 -7.06 29.17
N PRO A 286 -24.19 -8.33 29.32
CA PRO A 286 -23.09 -8.65 30.22
C PRO A 286 -21.88 -7.77 29.87
N SER A 287 -21.32 -7.07 30.85
CA SER A 287 -20.12 -6.23 30.68
C SER A 287 -18.91 -7.00 30.11
N HIS A 288 -18.99 -8.34 30.12
CA HIS A 288 -18.02 -9.28 29.59
C HIS A 288 -18.02 -9.41 28.05
N LEU A 289 -18.85 -8.65 27.34
CA LEU A 289 -18.93 -8.66 25.86
C LEU A 289 -18.50 -7.35 25.19
N ILE A 290 -18.06 -6.37 25.97
CA ILE A 290 -17.63 -5.07 25.44
C ILE A 290 -16.20 -5.22 24.90
N PRO A 291 -15.96 -4.92 23.60
CA PRO A 291 -14.62 -4.95 23.06
C PRO A 291 -13.78 -3.85 23.70
N ALA A 292 -12.56 -4.18 24.06
CA ALA A 292 -11.66 -3.27 24.70
C ALA A 292 -10.56 -2.81 23.74
N ARG A 293 -10.15 -1.55 23.87
CA ARG A 293 -9.12 -0.95 23.03
C ARG A 293 -7.74 -1.21 23.63
N LEU A 294 -6.79 -1.66 22.81
CA LEU A 294 -5.41 -1.93 23.22
C LEU A 294 -4.50 -0.76 22.87
N SER A 295 -4.42 0.24 23.75
CA SER A 295 -3.67 1.48 23.48
C SER A 295 -2.17 1.25 23.23
N TYR A 296 -1.55 0.29 23.93
CA TYR A 296 -0.13 -0.03 23.75
C TYR A 296 0.15 -0.56 22.33
N ALA A 297 -0.74 -1.42 21.83
CA ALA A 297 -0.66 -2.00 20.49
C ALA A 297 -0.82 -0.92 19.41
N GLU A 298 -1.73 0.02 19.64
CA GLU A 298 -1.88 1.14 18.72
C GLU A 298 -0.65 2.04 18.67
N GLU A 299 0.04 2.22 19.81
CA GLU A 299 1.26 3.03 19.86
C GLU A 299 2.43 2.37 19.15
N ALA A 300 2.61 1.06 19.33
CA ALA A 300 3.60 0.28 18.58
C ALA A 300 3.38 0.42 17.07
N LEU A 301 2.14 0.30 16.59
CA LEU A 301 1.78 0.42 15.18
C LEU A 301 1.92 1.85 14.62
N ARG A 302 1.97 2.88 15.48
CA ARG A 302 2.22 4.28 15.05
C ARG A 302 3.70 4.59 14.90
N THR A 303 4.58 3.81 15.52
CA THR A 303 6.00 4.16 15.71
C THR A 303 6.95 3.16 15.09
N LEU A 304 6.55 1.89 14.95
CA LEU A 304 7.36 0.80 14.43
C LEU A 304 6.86 0.33 13.06
N SER A 305 7.72 -0.37 12.31
CA SER A 305 7.27 -1.06 11.10
C SER A 305 6.25 -2.15 11.45
N LEU A 306 5.40 -2.54 10.50
CA LEU A 306 4.32 -3.51 10.78
C LEU A 306 4.83 -4.86 11.35
N PRO A 307 5.92 -5.48 10.85
CA PRO A 307 6.45 -6.71 11.45
C PRO A 307 6.97 -6.51 12.88
N GLU A 308 7.67 -5.41 13.15
CA GLU A 308 8.19 -5.09 14.49
C GLU A 308 7.06 -4.79 15.47
N ALA A 309 6.08 -3.99 15.04
CA ALA A 309 4.89 -3.70 15.82
C ALA A 309 4.10 -4.97 16.13
N PHE A 310 4.00 -5.90 15.17
CA PHE A 310 3.35 -7.20 15.39
C PHE A 310 4.05 -7.98 16.51
N ALA A 311 5.39 -8.06 16.47
CA ALA A 311 6.17 -8.74 17.51
C ALA A 311 5.95 -8.11 18.89
N GLU A 312 5.98 -6.78 18.99
CA GLU A 312 5.73 -6.03 20.22
C GLU A 312 4.30 -6.25 20.76
N ILE A 313 3.31 -6.31 19.85
CA ILE A 313 1.92 -6.57 20.21
C ILE A 313 1.78 -7.93 20.87
N VAL A 314 2.26 -8.97 20.19
CA VAL A 314 2.15 -10.37 20.64
C VAL A 314 2.89 -10.58 21.97
N LEU A 315 4.09 -10.00 22.11
CA LEU A 315 4.90 -10.11 23.31
C LEU A 315 4.17 -9.61 24.56
N ASN A 316 3.48 -8.47 24.47
CA ASN A 316 2.82 -7.82 25.60
C ASN A 316 1.32 -8.19 25.72
N LEU A 317 0.77 -8.92 24.76
CA LEU A 317 -0.67 -9.22 24.69
C LEU A 317 -1.21 -9.96 25.93
N PRO A 318 -0.54 -10.99 26.48
CA PRO A 318 -1.06 -11.70 27.65
C PRO A 318 -1.25 -10.77 28.86
N GLN A 319 -0.26 -9.91 29.13
CA GLN A 319 -0.32 -8.96 30.24
C GLN A 319 -1.40 -7.90 30.02
N ALA A 320 -1.53 -7.39 28.78
CA ALA A 320 -2.55 -6.42 28.44
C ALA A 320 -3.97 -7.00 28.58
N LEU A 321 -4.19 -8.25 28.16
CA LEU A 321 -5.48 -8.91 28.29
C LEU A 321 -5.88 -9.12 29.76
N GLN A 322 -4.95 -9.49 30.64
CA GLN A 322 -5.22 -9.60 32.08
C GLN A 322 -5.66 -8.28 32.73
N GLN A 323 -5.11 -7.15 32.28
CA GLN A 323 -5.48 -5.83 32.80
C GLN A 323 -6.88 -5.40 32.34
N VAL A 324 -7.26 -5.81 31.15
CA VAL A 324 -8.47 -5.36 30.46
C VAL A 324 -9.66 -6.28 30.74
N PHE A 325 -9.40 -7.58 30.85
CA PHE A 325 -10.36 -8.62 31.22
C PHE A 325 -9.84 -9.35 32.47
N PRO A 326 -9.88 -8.71 33.65
CA PRO A 326 -9.49 -9.35 34.90
C PRO A 326 -10.43 -10.52 35.20
N SER A 327 -9.84 -11.69 35.48
CA SER A 327 -10.53 -12.93 35.81
C SER A 327 -11.35 -12.86 37.09
#